data_AF-A0A2V9ZQ44-F1
#
_entry.id   AF-A0A2V9ZQ44-F1
#
_cell.length_a   1.000
_cell.length_b   1.000
_cell.length_c   1.000
_cell.angle_alpha   90.00
_cell.angle_beta   90.00
_cell.angle_gamma   90.00
#
_symmetry.space_group_name_H-M   'P 1'
#
loop_
_entity.id
_entity.type
_entity.pdbx_description
1 polymer ?
#
loop_
_entity_poly.entity_id
_entity_poly.type
_entity_poly.pdbx_seq_one_letter_code
_entity_poly.pdbx_strand_id
1 'polypeptide(L)'
;MEFFKTSSTELETDPEPATEKIEPIGAPGRLRKYGWLSRLRSYFIFDPLIWLYTVVFGLVSIPASFFGDPERILHGFARWWSWLIMKTIFSPVKVTGLEKIDTAVAHVYAVNHGSALDIPVLYVHLPFQ
;
A
#
# COMPACT_ATOMS: atom_id res chain seq x y z
N MET A 1 -63.21 -9.60 0.33
CA MET A 1 -62.35 -9.77 -0.86
C MET A 1 -62.59 -8.55 -1.73
N GLU A 2 -61.73 -7.56 -1.61
CA GLU A 2 -61.80 -6.30 -2.37
C GLU A 2 -60.44 -6.13 -3.04
N PHE A 3 -60.45 -6.20 -4.37
CA PHE A 3 -59.35 -5.77 -5.22
C PHE A 3 -59.43 -4.25 -5.33
N PHE A 4 -58.41 -3.53 -4.86
CA PHE A 4 -58.20 -2.15 -5.29
C PHE A 4 -56.71 -1.87 -5.53
N LYS A 5 -56.50 -1.20 -6.66
CA LYS A 5 -55.26 -0.90 -7.37
C LYS A 5 -54.68 0.42 -6.87
N THR A 6 -53.40 0.44 -6.53
CA THR A 6 -52.52 1.62 -6.40
C THR A 6 -51.09 1.12 -6.56
N SER A 7 -50.14 1.74 -7.22
CA SER A 7 -50.07 2.90 -8.12
C SER A 7 -48.66 2.74 -8.68
N SER A 8 -48.49 2.73 -10.00
CA SER A 8 -47.16 2.81 -10.61
C SER A 8 -46.60 4.19 -10.29
N THR A 9 -45.81 4.30 -9.24
CA THR A 9 -45.17 5.57 -8.83
C THR A 9 -43.68 5.32 -8.74
N GLU A 10 -43.02 5.77 -9.82
CA GLU A 10 -41.67 6.33 -9.85
C GLU A 10 -40.53 5.39 -9.40
N LEU A 11 -40.00 4.69 -10.40
CA LEU A 11 -38.57 4.38 -10.48
C LEU A 11 -37.82 5.72 -10.36
N GLU A 12 -37.45 6.09 -9.14
CA GLU A 12 -36.41 7.07 -8.91
C GLU A 12 -35.15 6.52 -9.58
N THR A 13 -34.81 7.12 -10.72
CA THR A 13 -33.58 6.86 -11.45
C THR A 13 -32.42 7.08 -10.50
N ASP A 14 -31.90 5.97 -9.99
CA ASP A 14 -30.59 5.86 -9.37
C ASP A 14 -29.62 6.71 -10.21
N PRO A 15 -28.88 7.69 -9.65
CA PRO A 15 -27.94 8.45 -10.44
C PRO A 15 -27.00 7.44 -11.09
N GLU A 16 -27.00 7.46 -12.44
CA GLU A 16 -26.14 6.65 -13.28
C GLU A 16 -24.75 6.63 -12.63
N PRO A 17 -24.17 5.45 -12.29
CA PRO A 17 -22.88 5.42 -11.65
C PRO A 17 -21.93 6.15 -12.57
N ALA A 18 -21.49 7.34 -12.13
CA ALA A 18 -20.61 8.20 -12.89
C ALA A 18 -19.48 7.33 -13.36
N THR A 19 -19.48 7.06 -14.66
CA THR A 19 -18.51 6.20 -15.30
C THR A 19 -17.27 7.08 -15.40
N GLU A 20 -16.61 7.31 -14.26
CA GLU A 20 -15.25 7.82 -14.22
C GLU A 20 -14.49 6.84 -15.10
N LYS A 21 -14.12 7.29 -16.30
CA LYS A 21 -13.31 6.51 -17.22
C LYS A 21 -12.03 6.19 -16.46
N ILE A 22 -11.97 5.00 -15.88
CA ILE A 22 -10.74 4.44 -15.36
C ILE A 22 -9.89 4.24 -16.62
N GLU A 23 -9.06 5.23 -16.94
CA GLU A 23 -8.10 5.07 -18.01
C GLU A 23 -7.30 3.82 -17.71
N PRO A 24 -7.15 2.90 -18.68
CA PRO A 24 -6.45 1.65 -18.45
C PRO A 24 -5.06 1.99 -17.92
N ILE A 25 -4.77 1.54 -16.70
CA ILE A 25 -3.42 1.56 -16.12
C ILE A 25 -2.51 1.01 -17.23
N GLY A 26 -1.62 1.89 -17.73
CA GLY A 26 -0.93 1.69 -19.00
C GLY A 26 -0.43 0.26 -19.19
N ALA A 27 -0.61 -0.25 -20.42
CA ALA A 27 -0.33 -1.63 -20.83
C ALA A 27 0.82 -2.27 -20.02
N PRO A 28 0.66 -3.51 -19.51
CA PRO A 28 1.65 -4.14 -18.66
C PRO A 28 3.00 -4.05 -19.35
N GLY A 29 3.93 -3.31 -18.72
CA GLY A 29 5.26 -3.12 -19.24
C GLY A 29 5.83 -4.49 -19.58
N ARG A 30 6.28 -4.66 -20.84
CA ARG A 30 6.90 -5.87 -21.39
C ARG A 30 7.59 -6.67 -20.30
N LEU A 31 7.07 -7.87 -19.97
CA LEU A 31 7.66 -8.75 -18.95
C LEU A 31 9.13 -8.98 -19.26
N ARG A 32 9.99 -8.18 -18.63
CA ARG A 32 11.43 -8.25 -18.84
C ARG A 32 11.86 -9.55 -18.16
N LYS A 33 12.26 -10.55 -18.95
CA LYS A 33 12.82 -11.79 -18.39
C LYS A 33 14.11 -11.43 -17.63
N TYR A 34 14.01 -11.33 -16.31
CA TYR A 34 15.16 -11.12 -15.44
C TYR A 34 16.07 -12.36 -15.53
N GLY A 35 17.33 -12.16 -15.90
CA GLY A 35 18.30 -13.25 -16.02
C GLY A 35 18.72 -13.82 -14.66
N TRP A 36 19.38 -14.98 -14.68
CA TRP A 36 19.87 -15.68 -13.49
C TRP A 36 20.72 -14.80 -12.55
N LEU A 37 21.54 -13.90 -13.08
CA LEU A 37 22.33 -12.95 -12.30
C LEU A 37 21.46 -12.01 -11.44
N SER A 38 20.29 -11.60 -11.97
CA SER A 38 19.34 -10.79 -11.21
C SER A 38 18.75 -11.57 -10.05
N ARG A 39 18.48 -12.87 -10.24
CA ARG A 39 17.97 -13.74 -9.17
C ARG A 39 19.04 -14.00 -8.12
N LEU A 40 20.27 -14.27 -8.55
CA LEU A 40 21.41 -14.49 -7.64
C LEU A 40 21.66 -13.25 -6.77
N ARG A 41 21.70 -12.06 -7.38
CA ARG A 41 21.80 -10.79 -6.62
C ARG A 41 20.65 -10.65 -5.61
N SER A 42 19.43 -11.01 -6.00
CA SER A 42 18.28 -10.89 -5.09
C SER A 42 18.44 -11.81 -3.88
N TYR A 43 18.72 -13.10 -4.12
CA TYR A 43 18.84 -14.10 -3.06
C TYR A 43 20.07 -13.93 -2.16
N PHE A 44 21.20 -13.49 -2.70
CA PHE A 44 22.46 -13.42 -1.95
C PHE A 44 22.79 -12.03 -1.41
N ILE A 45 22.12 -10.98 -1.90
CA ILE A 45 22.42 -9.60 -1.47
C ILE A 45 21.17 -8.93 -0.91
N PHE A 46 20.08 -8.85 -1.67
CA PHE A 46 18.90 -8.11 -1.23
C PHE A 46 18.15 -8.81 -0.10
N ASP A 47 17.85 -10.10 -0.23
CA ASP A 47 17.10 -10.84 0.79
C ASP A 47 17.84 -10.87 2.14
N PRO A 48 19.17 -11.14 2.20
CA PRO A 48 19.90 -11.09 3.46
C PRO A 48 19.96 -9.68 4.07
N LEU A 49 20.06 -8.63 3.26
CA LEU A 49 20.03 -7.24 3.76
C LEU A 49 18.66 -6.89 4.34
N ILE A 50 17.58 -7.24 3.64
CA ILE A 50 16.22 -7.01 4.13
C ILE A 50 15.98 -7.78 5.43
N TRP A 51 16.45 -9.03 5.51
CA TRP A 51 16.37 -9.84 6.73
C TRP A 51 17.14 -9.18 7.88
N LEU A 52 18.37 -8.72 7.63
CA LEU A 52 19.18 -8.01 8.61
C LEU A 52 18.46 -6.77 9.14
N TYR A 53 17.92 -5.92 8.26
CA TYR A 53 17.17 -4.73 8.68
C TYR A 53 15.96 -5.11 9.53
N THR A 54 15.22 -6.14 9.12
CA THR A 54 14.02 -6.59 9.84
C THR A 54 14.36 -7.08 11.24
N VAL A 55 15.41 -7.88 11.40
CA VAL A 55 15.85 -8.37 12.71
C VAL A 55 16.37 -7.23 13.58
N VAL A 56 17.23 -6.37 13.05
CA VAL A 56 17.81 -5.26 13.82
C VAL A 56 16.73 -4.27 14.26
N PHE A 57 15.87 -3.81 13.34
CA PHE A 57 14.82 -2.86 13.68
C PHE A 57 13.77 -3.50 14.61
N GLY A 58 13.40 -4.76 14.40
CA GLY A 58 12.46 -5.46 15.28
C GLY A 58 12.99 -5.66 16.70
N LEU A 59 14.28 -5.98 16.85
CA LEU A 59 14.90 -6.14 18.17
C LEU A 59 15.13 -4.82 18.88
N VAL A 60 15.50 -3.76 18.16
CA VAL A 60 15.76 -2.43 18.75
C VAL A 60 14.47 -1.69 19.06
N SER A 61 13.40 -1.90 18.29
CA SER A 61 12.13 -1.19 18.49
C SER A 61 11.43 -1.57 19.80
N ILE A 62 11.56 -2.83 20.24
CA ILE A 62 11.00 -3.33 21.50
C ILE A 62 11.54 -2.53 22.70
N PRO A 63 12.86 -2.51 23.00
CA PRO A 63 13.39 -1.71 24.10
C PRO A 63 13.15 -0.21 23.88
N ALA A 64 13.24 0.29 22.64
CA ALA A 64 12.99 1.69 22.35
C ALA A 64 11.56 2.13 22.71
N SER A 65 10.57 1.26 22.53
CA SER A 65 9.17 1.55 22.82
C SER A 65 8.88 1.85 24.31
N PHE A 66 9.74 1.41 25.24
CA PHE A 66 9.59 1.71 26.67
C PHE A 66 10.00 3.13 27.05
N PHE A 67 10.70 3.86 26.17
CA PHE A 67 11.24 5.20 26.46
C PHE A 67 10.36 6.35 25.95
N GLY A 68 9.13 6.07 25.52
CA GLY A 68 8.19 7.10 25.05
C GLY A 68 6.84 6.53 24.64
N ASP A 69 6.15 7.22 23.74
CA ASP A 69 4.91 6.72 23.14
C ASP A 69 5.21 5.51 22.24
N PRO A 70 4.78 4.29 22.63
CA PRO A 70 5.13 3.08 21.89
C PRO A 70 4.61 3.11 20.45
N GLU A 71 3.41 3.62 20.22
CA GLU A 71 2.78 3.65 18.90
C GLU A 71 3.60 4.55 17.98
N ARG A 72 3.87 5.78 18.41
CA ARG A 72 4.67 6.72 17.62
C ARG A 72 6.09 6.19 17.34
N ILE A 73 6.71 5.53 18.31
CA ILE A 73 8.06 4.97 18.17
C ILE A 73 8.04 3.81 17.18
N LEU A 74 7.18 2.82 17.38
CA LEU A 74 7.10 1.64 16.53
C LEU A 74 6.74 2.00 15.08
N HIS A 75 5.81 2.94 14.88
CA HIS A 75 5.50 3.47 13.55
C HIS A 75 6.69 4.20 12.93
N GLY A 76 7.46 4.96 13.73
CA GLY A 76 8.73 5.53 13.31
C GLY A 76 9.72 4.48 12.81
N PHE A 77 9.95 3.42 13.60
CA PHE A 77 10.81 2.30 13.21
C PHE A 77 10.33 1.63 11.92
N ALA A 78 9.02 1.40 11.77
CA ALA A 78 8.43 0.81 10.57
C ALA A 78 8.67 1.69 9.32
N ARG A 79 8.53 3.02 9.44
CA ARG A 79 8.82 3.95 8.34
C ARG A 79 10.31 3.95 7.95
N TRP A 80 11.21 3.96 8.92
CA TRP A 80 12.65 3.93 8.67
C TRP A 80 13.11 2.61 8.05
N TRP A 81 12.62 1.47 8.57
CA TRP A 81 12.83 0.15 8.01
C TRP A 81 12.34 0.07 6.55
N SER A 82 11.12 0.55 6.30
CA SER A 82 10.52 0.58 4.97
C SER A 82 11.31 1.43 3.99
N TRP A 83 11.75 2.61 4.42
CA TRP A 83 12.57 3.52 3.62
C TRP A 83 13.92 2.89 3.24
N LEU A 84 14.59 2.20 4.17
CA LEU A 84 15.83 1.48 3.90
C LEU A 84 15.63 0.38 2.84
N ILE A 85 14.57 -0.43 2.97
CA ILE A 85 14.26 -1.47 1.98
C ILE A 85 14.03 -0.86 0.60
N MET A 86 13.18 0.17 0.49
CA MET A 86 12.90 0.84 -0.78
C MET A 86 14.16 1.44 -1.41
N LYS A 87 15.07 1.99 -0.58
CA LYS A 87 16.34 2.50 -1.05
C LYS A 87 17.27 1.39 -1.55
N THR A 88 17.31 0.24 -0.88
CA THR A 88 18.19 -0.89 -1.20
C THR A 88 17.79 -1.65 -2.45
N ILE A 89 16.49 -1.79 -2.74
CA ILE A 89 16.04 -2.54 -3.93
C ILE A 89 16.10 -1.72 -5.22
N PHE A 90 16.32 -0.40 -5.13
CA PHE A 90 16.41 0.53 -6.26
C PHE A 90 15.24 0.42 -7.26
N SER A 91 14.04 0.14 -6.76
CA SER A 91 12.84 0.00 -7.58
C SER A 91 12.11 1.34 -7.69
N PRO A 92 11.97 1.93 -8.88
CA PRO A 92 11.24 3.19 -9.04
C PRO A 92 9.74 2.95 -8.78
N VAL A 93 9.16 3.76 -7.90
CA VAL A 93 7.73 3.74 -7.58
C VAL A 93 7.09 4.99 -8.18
N LYS A 94 5.96 4.80 -8.86
CA LYS A 94 5.09 5.89 -9.33
C LYS A 94 3.79 5.83 -8.54
N VAL A 95 3.46 6.92 -7.88
CA VAL A 95 2.21 7.09 -7.13
C VAL A 95 1.28 7.98 -7.93
N THR A 96 0.01 7.63 -8.01
CA THR A 96 -1.03 8.38 -8.73
C THR A 96 -2.29 8.44 -7.88
N GLY A 97 -3.03 9.54 -7.92
CA GLY A 97 -4.26 9.69 -7.13
C GLY A 97 -4.01 10.02 -5.66
N LEU A 98 -2.82 10.50 -5.29
CA LEU A 98 -2.49 10.85 -3.90
C LEU A 98 -3.30 12.06 -3.42
N GLU A 99 -3.64 12.96 -4.35
CA GLU A 99 -4.50 14.14 -4.16
C GLU A 99 -5.93 13.79 -3.76
N LYS A 100 -6.37 12.54 -3.96
CA LYS A 100 -7.69 12.07 -3.54
C LYS A 100 -7.76 11.74 -2.04
N ILE A 101 -6.63 11.74 -1.34
CA ILE A 101 -6.54 11.39 0.09
C ILE A 101 -6.63 12.65 0.95
N ASP A 102 -7.66 12.73 1.79
CA ASP A 102 -7.77 13.77 2.81
C ASP A 102 -7.06 13.32 4.10
N THR A 103 -5.97 13.98 4.48
CA THR A 103 -5.22 13.61 5.69
C THR A 103 -5.83 14.16 6.98
N ALA A 104 -6.89 14.98 6.91
CA ALA A 104 -7.56 15.53 8.09
C ALA A 104 -8.50 14.51 8.77
N VAL A 105 -8.82 13.42 8.09
CA VAL A 105 -9.78 12.41 8.55
C VAL A 105 -9.11 11.03 8.62
N ALA A 106 -9.58 10.18 9.53
CA ALA A 106 -9.10 8.80 9.60
C ALA A 106 -9.56 8.00 8.37
N HIS A 107 -8.64 7.22 7.78
CA HIS A 107 -8.88 6.42 6.58
C HIS A 107 -8.49 4.96 6.82
N VAL A 108 -9.22 4.04 6.20
CA VAL A 108 -8.85 2.62 6.10
C VAL A 108 -8.31 2.37 4.69
N TYR A 109 -7.04 2.01 4.59
CA TYR A 109 -6.40 1.70 3.32
C TYR A 109 -6.56 0.22 3.00
N ALA A 110 -7.21 -0.08 1.88
CA ALA A 110 -7.32 -1.43 1.34
C ALA A 110 -6.47 -1.56 0.08
N VAL A 111 -5.61 -2.57 0.02
CA VAL A 111 -4.76 -2.85 -1.14
C VAL A 111 -4.82 -4.32 -1.50
N ASN A 112 -4.55 -4.64 -2.76
CA ASN A 112 -4.28 -6.01 -3.17
C ASN A 112 -2.95 -6.48 -2.56
N HIS A 113 -2.87 -7.76 -2.19
CA HIS A 113 -1.61 -8.36 -1.74
C HIS A 113 -0.86 -8.93 -2.93
N GLY A 114 0.17 -8.21 -3.39
CA GLY A 114 1.00 -8.57 -4.53
C GLY A 114 2.40 -9.07 -4.14
N SER A 115 2.92 -8.66 -2.98
CA SER A 115 4.27 -9.03 -2.54
C SER A 115 4.57 -8.70 -1.07
N ALA A 116 5.70 -9.18 -0.56
CA ALA A 116 6.21 -8.73 0.73
C ALA A 116 6.61 -7.23 0.75
N LEU A 117 6.80 -6.60 -0.41
CA LEU A 117 7.16 -5.19 -0.52
C LEU A 117 5.95 -4.25 -0.40
N ASP A 118 4.74 -4.79 -0.34
CA ASP A 118 3.52 -3.99 -0.23
C ASP A 118 3.57 -3.10 1.02
N ILE A 119 3.94 -3.67 2.18
CA ILE A 119 4.06 -2.93 3.44
C ILE A 119 5.10 -1.80 3.33
N PRO A 120 6.36 -2.05 2.92
CA PRO A 120 7.34 -0.99 2.71
C PRO A 120 6.90 0.13 1.77
N VAL A 121 6.24 -0.23 0.65
CA VAL A 121 5.77 0.76 -0.32
C VAL A 121 4.73 1.67 0.32
N LEU A 122 3.78 1.12 1.08
CA LEU A 122 2.74 1.88 1.76
C LEU A 122 3.31 2.84 2.82
N TYR A 123 4.18 2.36 3.70
CA TYR A 123 4.79 3.19 4.74
C TYR A 123 5.62 4.36 4.19
N VAL A 124 6.24 4.20 3.01
CA VAL A 124 7.08 5.24 2.42
C VAL A 124 6.25 6.26 1.63
N HIS A 125 5.22 5.82 0.91
CA HIS A 125 4.58 6.63 -0.11
C HIS A 125 3.18 7.14 0.26
N LEU A 126 2.50 6.53 1.24
CA LEU A 126 1.20 7.03 1.69
C LEU A 126 1.34 7.94 2.92
N PRO A 127 0.49 8.98 3.02
CA PRO A 127 0.56 9.99 4.06
C PRO A 127 -0.21 9.55 5.31
N PHE A 128 0.06 8.34 5.83
CA PHE A 128 -0.50 7.87 7.10
C PHE A 128 0.56 7.79 8.19
N GLN A 129 0.11 7.99 9.43
CA GLN A 129 0.92 7.91 10.65
C GLN A 129 0.27 6.93 11.60
#